data_AF-A0A7K1L7N4-F1
#
_entry.id   AF-A0A7K1L7N4-F1
#
_cell.length_a   1.000
_cell.length_b   1.000
_cell.length_c   1.000
_cell.angle_alpha   90.00
_cell.angle_beta   90.00
_cell.angle_gamma   90.00
#
_symmetry.space_group_name_H-M   'P 1'
#
loop_
_entity.id
_entity.type
_entity.pdbx_description
1 polymer ?
#
loop_
_entity_poly.entity_id
_entity_poly.type
_entity_poly.pdbx_seq_one_letter_code
_entity_poly.pdbx_strand_id
1 'polypeptide(L)' 'MSEDEWSYMIRSVKQGEAGPWTCPECDEYAVELGQRFEQGRVVEHTLMCLACQAEVTAPA' A
#
# COMPACT_ATOMS: atom_id res chain seq x y z
N MET A 1 -2.80 2.36 -12.51
CA MET A 1 -3.79 2.43 -11.42
C MET A 1 -4.16 3.88 -11.22
N SER A 2 -5.43 4.20 -11.03
CA SER A 2 -5.87 5.56 -10.69
C SER A 2 -5.62 5.88 -9.21
N GLU A 3 -5.68 7.16 -8.85
CA GLU A 3 -5.59 7.63 -7.46
C GLU A 3 -6.73 7.06 -6.58
N ASP A 4 -7.90 6.85 -7.17
CA ASP A 4 -9.06 6.22 -6.50
C ASP A 4 -8.79 4.75 -6.17
N GLU A 5 -8.17 3.99 -7.09
CA GLU A 5 -7.80 2.60 -6.86
C GLU A 5 -6.75 2.49 -5.74
N TRP A 6 -5.77 3.40 -5.72
CA TRP A 6 -4.78 3.50 -4.65
C TRP A 6 -5.42 3.81 -3.30
N SER A 7 -6.30 4.80 -3.26
CA SER A 7 -7.03 5.19 -2.05
C SER A 7 -7.87 4.05 -1.48
N TYR A 8 -8.50 3.25 -2.35
CA TYR A 8 -9.24 2.07 -1.95
C TYR A 8 -8.33 1.00 -1.33
N MET A 9 -7.23 0.64 -2.02
CA MET A 9 -6.24 -0.31 -1.49
C MET A 9 -5.71 0.09 -0.11
N ILE A 10 -5.31 1.35 0.04
CA ILE A 10 -4.75 1.89 1.30
C ILE A 10 -5.78 1.81 2.43
N ARG A 11 -7.06 2.11 2.15
CA ARG A 11 -8.14 2.02 3.15
C ARG A 11 -8.36 0.59 3.63
N SER A 12 -8.35 -0.38 2.71
CA SER A 12 -8.52 -1.80 3.07
C SER A 12 -7.38 -2.30 3.96
N VAL A 13 -6.12 -1.97 3.62
CA VAL A 13 -4.94 -2.34 4.43
C VAL A 13 -5.02 -1.74 5.85
N LYS A 14 -5.42 -0.46 5.97
CA LYS A 14 -5.60 0.19 7.29
C LYS A 14 -6.68 -0.45 8.16
N GLN A 15 -7.67 -1.12 7.56
CA GLN A 15 -8.75 -1.79 8.28
C GLN A 15 -8.38 -3.21 8.74
N GLY A 16 -7.16 -3.68 8.46
CA GLY A 16 -6.73 -5.04 8.79
C GLY A 16 -7.43 -6.09 7.93
N GLU A 17 -8.20 -5.68 6.92
CA GLU A 17 -8.65 -6.55 5.86
C GLU A 17 -7.43 -6.83 4.96
N ALA A 18 -7.26 -8.09 4.53
CA ALA A 18 -6.37 -8.38 3.43
C ALA A 18 -6.82 -7.51 2.25
N GLY A 19 -6.05 -6.46 1.96
CA GLY A 19 -6.41 -5.50 0.93
C GLY A 19 -6.60 -6.23 -0.40
N PRO A 20 -7.29 -5.61 -1.38
CA PRO A 20 -7.42 -6.18 -2.73
C PRO A 20 -6.07 -6.23 -3.46
N TRP A 21 -5.00 -5.71 -2.85
CA TRP A 21 -3.65 -5.77 -3.36
C TRP A 21 -2.98 -7.08 -2.96
N THR A 22 -3.02 -8.04 -3.88
CA THR A 22 -2.12 -9.20 -3.85
C THR A 22 -0.75 -8.76 -4.35
N CYS A 23 0.33 -9.19 -3.68
CA CYS A 23 1.67 -8.93 -4.17
C CYS A 23 1.86 -9.52 -5.58
N PRO A 24 2.19 -8.71 -6.60
CA PRO A 24 2.32 -9.20 -7.98
C PRO A 24 3.51 -10.13 -8.20
N GLU A 25 4.46 -10.17 -7.25
CA GLU A 25 5.68 -10.97 -7.36
C GLU A 25 5.55 -12.37 -6.75
N CYS A 26 4.67 -12.55 -5.76
CA CYS A 26 4.57 -13.82 -5.01
C CYS A 26 3.15 -14.26 -4.65
N ASP A 27 2.13 -13.53 -5.13
CA ASP A 27 0.72 -13.81 -4.90
C ASP A 27 0.27 -13.83 -3.42
N GLU A 28 1.08 -13.27 -2.51
CA GLU A 28 0.80 -13.21 -1.08
C GLU A 28 -0.03 -11.98 -0.69
N TYR A 29 -0.81 -12.12 0.38
CA TYR A 29 -1.70 -11.08 0.92
C TYR A 29 -1.11 -10.31 2.11
N ALA A 30 0.06 -10.73 2.61
CA ALA A 30 0.72 -10.11 3.76
C ALA A 30 1.42 -8.81 3.34
N VAL A 31 0.80 -7.67 3.63
CA VAL A 31 1.25 -6.36 3.14
C VAL A 31 1.26 -5.32 4.27
N GLU A 32 2.31 -4.50 4.31
CA GLU A 32 2.48 -3.40 5.25
C GLU A 32 2.36 -2.05 4.53
N LEU A 33 1.73 -1.08 5.19
CA LEU A 33 1.58 0.28 4.66
C LEU A 33 2.57 1.24 5.34
N GLY A 34 3.50 1.77 4.55
CA GLY A 34 4.32 2.93 4.88
C GLY A 34 3.68 4.23 4.42
N GLN A 35 3.95 5.33 5.13
CA GLN A 35 3.52 6.68 4.76
C GLN A 35 4.70 7.66 4.92
N ARG A 36 4.96 8.49 3.90
CA ARG A 36 5.91 9.60 3.99
C ARG A 36 5.17 10.91 4.22
N PHE A 37 5.69 11.71 5.16
CA PHE A 37 5.12 13.00 5.51
C PHE A 37 6.04 14.14 5.08
N GLU A 38 5.45 15.20 4.53
CA GLU A 38 6.13 16.46 4.24
C GLU A 38 5.25 17.62 4.73
N GLN A 39 5.81 18.52 5.52
CA GLN A 39 5.07 19.64 6.15
C GLN A 39 3.81 19.21 6.92
N GLY A 40 3.83 18.02 7.54
CA GLY A 40 2.71 17.47 8.29
C GLY A 40 1.59 16.88 7.43
N ARG A 41 1.78 16.77 6.10
CA ARG A 41 0.85 16.12 5.17
C ARG A 41 1.47 14.82 4.66
N VAL A 42 0.65 13.81 4.45
CA VAL A 42 1.09 12.61 3.72
C VAL A 42 1.29 13.03 2.26
N VAL A 43 2.45 12.72 1.70
CA VAL A 43 2.77 12.99 0.29
C VAL A 43 2.96 11.71 -0.52
N GLU A 44 3.08 10.57 0.17
CA GLU A 44 3.39 9.30 -0.46
C GLU A 44 2.95 8.15 0.44
N HIS A 45 2.48 7.09 -0.21
CA HIS A 45 2.11 5.82 0.37
C HIS A 45 2.97 4.71 -0.23
N THR A 46 3.46 3.81 0.61
CA THR A 46 4.23 2.64 0.18
C THR A 46 3.53 1.38 0.66
N LEU A 47 3.26 0.44 -0.23
CA LEU A 47 2.85 -0.92 0.13
C LEU A 47 4.05 -1.84 0.01
N MET A 48 4.37 -2.59 1.07
CA MET A 48 5.45 -3.57 1.11
C MET A 48 4.88 -4.95 1.34
N CYS A 49 5.20 -5.92 0.50
CA CYS A 49 4.89 -7.32 0.75
C CYS A 49 5.87 -7.92 1.76
N LEU A 50 5.37 -8.49 2.85
CA LEU A 50 6.22 -9.07 3.90
C LEU A 50 6.88 -10.39 3.47
N ALA A 51 6.31 -11.11 2.50
CA ALA A 51 6.81 -12.40 2.06
C ALA A 51 8.04 -12.28 1.15
N CYS A 52 8.01 -11.38 0.18
CA CYS A 52 9.08 -11.20 -0.82
C CYS A 52 9.78 -9.84 -0.75
N GLN A 53 9.33 -8.93 0.13
CA GLN A 53 9.86 -7.57 0.27
C GLN A 53 9.68 -6.70 -0.98
N ALA A 54 8.77 -7.05 -1.88
CA ALA A 54 8.40 -6.20 -3.01
C ALA A 54 7.66 -4.95 -2.51
N GLU A 55 8.03 -3.80 -3.04
CA GLU A 55 7.49 -2.50 -2.65
C GLU A 55 6.86 -1.78 -3.85
N VAL A 56 5.72 -1.12 -3.62
CA VAL A 56 5.10 -0.23 -4.59
C VAL A 56 4.77 1.09 -3.91
N THR A 57 5.17 2.18 -4.53
CA THR A 57 5.01 3.53 -4.00
C THR A 57 4.08 4.35 -4.88
N ALA A 58 3.16 5.08 -4.26
CA ALA A 58 2.21 5.96 -4.92
C ALA A 58 2.15 7.33 -4.23
N PRO A 59 1.98 8.44 -4.97
CA PRO A 59 1.69 9.74 -4.38
C PRO A 59 0.35 9.70 -3.60
N ALA A 60 0.26 10.52 -2.56
CA ALA A 60 -0.92 10.63 -1.70
C ALA A 60 -1.92 11.69 -2.15
#